data_AF-A0A7V1Z931-F1
#
_entry.id   AF-A0A7V1Z931-F1
#
_cell.length_a   1.000
_cell.length_b   1.000
_cell.length_c   1.000
_cell.angle_alpha   90.00
_cell.angle_beta   90.00
_cell.angle_gamma   90.00
#
_symmetry.space_group_name_H-M   'P 1'
#
loop_
_entity.id
_entity.type
_entity.pdbx_description
1 polymer ?
#
loop_
_entity_poly.entity_id
_entity_poly.type
_entity_poly.pdbx_seq_one_letter_code
_entity_poly.pdbx_strand_id
1 'polypeptide(L)'
;MDRTPNLGFLTVQQEPAGWIGALLITNHWGRPLEFHITSPVLPSRIQQILYGPTWTAYVCGEVLAKALLEKVTVPLNFVITDIPEVVANEAVTVPLLFLETNPNSETGIPGVCLLTTDSCQLILPQSQTSQEQTIRNLLSTLSALDFAEPFDRLREAIRESRRLGVTARAA
;
A
#
# COMPACT_ATOMS: atom_id res chain seq x y z
N MET A 1 26.74 -5.38 -9.07
CA MET A 1 25.64 -5.33 -10.05
C MET A 1 24.56 -4.48 -9.43
N ASP A 2 24.38 -3.25 -9.91
CA ASP A 2 23.36 -2.35 -9.37
C ASP A 2 21.99 -2.93 -9.68
N ARG A 3 21.35 -3.45 -8.64
CA ARG A 3 20.03 -4.05 -8.76
C ARG A 3 19.04 -2.92 -8.92
N THR A 4 18.36 -2.86 -10.06
CA THR A 4 17.29 -1.89 -10.30
C THR A 4 16.22 -2.03 -9.22
N PRO A 5 15.77 -0.94 -8.58
CA PRO A 5 14.84 -1.06 -7.46
C PRO A 5 13.46 -1.54 -7.92
N ASN A 6 12.82 -2.35 -7.08
CA ASN A 6 11.42 -2.73 -7.23
C ASN A 6 10.59 -2.10 -6.10
N LEU A 7 9.42 -1.61 -6.48
CA LEU A 7 8.55 -0.81 -5.65
C LEU A 7 7.22 -1.51 -5.49
N GLY A 8 6.67 -1.52 -4.28
CA GLY A 8 5.31 -1.97 -4.03
C GLY A 8 4.37 -0.79 -3.88
N PHE A 9 3.15 -0.93 -4.39
CA PHE A 9 2.04 0.02 -4.23
C PHE A 9 0.87 -0.73 -3.64
N LEU A 10 0.49 -0.41 -2.41
CA LEU A 10 -0.51 -1.13 -1.64
C LEU A 10 -1.67 -0.22 -1.31
N THR A 11 -2.88 -0.61 -1.71
CA THR A 11 -4.10 0.10 -1.33
C THR A 11 -5.12 -0.87 -0.74
N VAL A 12 -6.06 -0.32 0.02
CA VAL A 12 -7.20 -1.04 0.55
C VAL A 12 -8.45 -0.21 0.28
N GLN A 13 -9.46 -0.84 -0.31
CA GLN A 13 -10.73 -0.19 -0.62
C GLN A 13 -11.87 -0.86 0.14
N GLN A 14 -12.67 -0.06 0.85
CA GLN A 14 -13.91 -0.54 1.45
C GLN A 14 -14.99 -0.63 0.39
N GLU A 15 -15.64 -1.79 0.34
CA GLU A 15 -16.59 -2.11 -0.72
C GLU A 15 -17.81 -2.82 -0.15
N PRO A 16 -18.95 -2.86 -0.88
CA PRO A 16 -20.18 -3.45 -0.34
C PRO A 16 -20.02 -4.90 0.13
N ALA A 17 -19.17 -5.69 -0.55
CA ALA A 17 -18.88 -7.08 -0.21
C ALA A 17 -17.83 -7.26 0.90
N GLY A 18 -17.20 -6.19 1.37
CA GLY A 18 -16.10 -6.23 2.34
C GLY A 18 -14.91 -5.37 1.92
N TRP A 19 -13.83 -5.46 2.68
CA TRP A 19 -12.57 -4.76 2.41
C TRP A 19 -11.74 -5.55 1.41
N ILE A 20 -11.23 -4.88 0.38
CA ILE A 20 -10.36 -5.49 -0.64
C ILE A 20 -8.99 -4.83 -0.56
N GLY A 21 -7.96 -5.63 -0.38
CA GLY A 21 -6.58 -5.19 -0.53
C GLY A 21 -6.06 -5.48 -1.94
N ALA A 22 -5.26 -4.57 -2.49
CA ALA A 22 -4.54 -4.80 -3.73
C ALA A 22 -3.09 -4.31 -3.62
N LEU A 23 -2.19 -5.03 -4.25
CA LEU A 23 -0.76 -4.76 -4.27
C LEU A 23 -0.24 -4.89 -5.71
N LEU A 24 0.40 -3.83 -6.18
CA LEU A 24 1.09 -3.79 -7.48
C LEU A 24 2.58 -3.64 -7.21
N ILE A 25 3.38 -4.53 -7.78
CA ILE A 25 4.84 -4.42 -7.76
C ILE A 25 5.30 -3.94 -9.13
N THR A 26 6.15 -2.91 -9.16
CA THR A 26 6.74 -2.38 -10.39
C THR A 26 8.26 -2.35 -10.31
N ASN A 27 8.90 -2.26 -11.47
CA ASN A 27 10.29 -1.84 -11.54
C ASN A 27 10.41 -0.30 -11.47
N HIS A 28 11.65 0.20 -11.47
CA HIS A 28 11.96 1.63 -11.50
C HIS A 28 11.39 2.46 -12.68
N TRP A 29 10.83 1.84 -13.71
CA TRP A 29 10.12 2.51 -14.82
C TRP A 29 8.59 2.41 -14.71
N GLY A 30 8.05 1.88 -13.61
CA GLY A 30 6.62 1.78 -13.37
C GLY A 30 5.95 0.63 -14.12
N ARG A 31 6.75 -0.25 -14.75
CA ARG A 31 6.24 -1.45 -15.43
C ARG A 31 5.81 -2.49 -14.38
N PRO A 32 4.58 -3.01 -14.44
CA PRO A 32 4.12 -4.08 -13.57
C PRO A 32 5.02 -5.33 -13.67
N LEU A 33 5.39 -5.88 -12.52
CA LEU A 33 6.12 -7.13 -12.35
C LEU A 33 5.21 -8.21 -11.76
N GLU A 34 4.48 -7.86 -10.71
CA GLU A 34 3.50 -8.71 -10.04
C GLU A 34 2.26 -7.89 -9.67
N PHE A 35 1.11 -8.54 -9.61
CA PHE A 35 -0.14 -7.96 -9.14
C PHE A 35 -0.88 -8.98 -8.27
N HIS A 36 -1.31 -8.53 -7.09
CA HIS A 36 -2.05 -9.33 -6.13
C HIS A 36 -3.30 -8.58 -5.70
N ILE A 37 -4.41 -9.31 -5.56
CA ILE A 37 -5.67 -8.80 -5.03
C ILE A 37 -6.25 -9.83 -4.06
N THR A 38 -6.88 -9.37 -2.98
CA THR A 38 -7.57 -10.26 -2.04
C THR A 38 -9.01 -10.50 -2.45
N SER A 39 -9.58 -11.62 -2.00
CA SER A 39 -11.04 -11.71 -1.89
C SER A 39 -11.55 -10.68 -0.86
N PRO A 40 -12.81 -10.22 -0.96
CA PRO A 40 -13.38 -9.32 0.04
C PRO A 40 -13.34 -9.91 1.45
N VAL A 41 -12.86 -9.13 2.41
CA VAL A 41 -12.80 -9.50 3.83
C VAL A 41 -13.86 -8.72 4.60
N LEU A 42 -14.77 -9.45 5.27
CA LEU A 42 -15.76 -8.89 6.18
C LEU A 42 -15.31 -9.15 7.63
N PRO A 43 -14.92 -8.11 8.38
CA PRO A 43 -14.60 -8.27 9.79
C PRO A 43 -15.84 -8.71 10.55
N SER A 44 -15.71 -9.77 11.34
CA SER A 44 -16.82 -10.25 12.17
C SER A 44 -17.22 -9.21 13.21
N ARG A 45 -18.48 -9.25 13.66
CA ARG A 45 -18.95 -8.37 14.74
C ARG A 45 -18.12 -8.55 16.02
N ILE A 46 -17.67 -9.77 16.30
CA ILE A 46 -16.81 -10.07 17.45
C ILE A 46 -15.47 -9.35 17.30
N GLN A 47 -14.81 -9.43 16.14
CA GLN A 47 -13.56 -8.70 15.89
C GLN A 47 -13.74 -7.18 16.06
N GLN A 48 -14.81 -6.61 15.51
CA GLN A 48 -15.09 -5.18 15.70
C GLN A 48 -15.23 -4.78 17.17
N ILE A 49 -15.86 -5.63 17.99
CA ILE A 49 -15.99 -5.38 19.43
C ILE A 49 -14.63 -5.51 20.14
N LEU A 50 -13.87 -6.57 19.83
CA LEU A 50 -12.59 -6.85 20.50
C LEU A 50 -11.51 -5.82 20.16
N TYR A 51 -11.41 -5.41 18.90
CA TYR A 51 -10.44 -4.41 18.45
C TYR A 51 -10.93 -2.97 18.67
N GLY A 52 -12.24 -2.77 18.89
CA GLY A 52 -12.80 -1.46 19.19
C GLY A 52 -12.40 -0.43 18.13
N PRO A 53 -11.93 0.78 18.49
CA PRO A 53 -11.53 1.81 17.53
C PRO A 53 -10.41 1.44 16.57
N THR A 54 -9.58 0.43 16.87
CA THR A 54 -8.43 0.04 16.03
C THR A 54 -8.76 -1.08 15.04
N TRP A 55 -10.04 -1.43 14.89
CA TRP A 55 -10.43 -2.53 14.00
C TRP A 55 -10.03 -2.29 12.54
N THR A 56 -10.02 -1.04 12.06
CA THR A 56 -9.56 -0.70 10.70
C THR A 56 -8.06 -0.98 10.55
N ALA A 57 -7.26 -0.62 11.57
CA ALA A 57 -5.83 -0.92 11.63
C ALA A 57 -5.56 -2.43 11.55
N TYR A 58 -6.33 -3.21 12.30
CA TYR A 58 -6.26 -4.66 12.24
C TYR A 58 -6.57 -5.20 10.83
N VAL A 59 -7.69 -4.77 10.22
CA VAL A 59 -8.11 -5.31 8.92
C VAL A 59 -7.19 -4.88 7.79
N CYS A 60 -6.86 -3.60 7.71
CA CYS A 60 -6.01 -3.06 6.66
C CYS A 60 -4.56 -3.52 6.83
N GLY A 61 -3.99 -3.37 8.03
CA GLY A 61 -2.59 -3.66 8.31
C GLY A 61 -2.31 -5.15 8.53
N GLU A 62 -2.96 -5.78 9.50
CA GLU A 62 -2.59 -7.13 9.95
C GLU A 62 -3.21 -8.24 9.13
N VAL A 63 -4.40 -8.01 8.55
CA VAL A 63 -5.07 -9.02 7.71
C VAL A 63 -4.71 -8.83 6.25
N LEU A 64 -5.05 -7.69 5.66
CA LEU A 64 -4.93 -7.48 4.21
C LEU A 64 -3.49 -7.21 3.78
N ALA A 65 -2.83 -6.20 4.35
CA ALA A 65 -1.48 -5.84 3.92
C ALA A 65 -0.48 -6.97 4.17
N LYS A 66 -0.53 -7.61 5.35
CA LYS A 66 0.28 -8.78 5.65
C LYS A 66 0.09 -9.91 4.64
N ALA A 67 -1.16 -10.30 4.36
CA ALA A 67 -1.46 -11.39 3.42
C ALA A 67 -1.01 -11.09 1.98
N LEU A 68 -1.02 -9.82 1.56
CA LEU A 68 -0.51 -9.41 0.26
C LEU A 68 1.01 -9.46 0.21
N LEU A 69 1.68 -8.92 1.24
CA LEU A 69 3.15 -8.86 1.30
C LEU A 69 3.79 -10.24 1.44
N GLU A 70 3.13 -11.18 2.13
CA GLU A 70 3.59 -12.58 2.23
C GLU A 70 3.59 -13.33 0.88
N LYS A 71 2.82 -12.87 -0.12
CA LYS A 71 2.75 -13.47 -1.46
C LYS A 71 3.81 -12.94 -2.42
N VAL A 72 4.50 -11.86 -2.08
CA VAL A 72 5.44 -11.20 -2.97
C VAL A 72 6.66 -12.10 -3.20
N THR A 73 7.02 -12.34 -4.45
CA THR A 73 8.18 -13.19 -4.80
C THR A 73 9.39 -12.38 -5.26
N VAL A 74 9.17 -11.16 -5.73
CA VAL A 74 10.20 -10.19 -6.11
C VAL A 74 10.62 -9.35 -4.91
N PRO A 75 11.93 -9.16 -4.63
CA PRO A 75 12.33 -8.35 -3.49
C PRO A 75 11.99 -6.88 -3.68
N LEU A 76 11.42 -6.31 -2.63
CA LEU A 76 10.99 -4.92 -2.55
C LEU A 76 12.03 -4.07 -1.83
N ASN A 77 12.26 -2.87 -2.36
CA ASN A 77 13.07 -1.87 -1.67
C ASN A 77 12.24 -1.10 -0.64
N PHE A 78 10.99 -0.79 -0.99
CA PHE A 78 9.98 -0.20 -0.11
C PHE A 78 8.59 -0.40 -0.72
N VAL A 79 7.56 -0.16 0.09
CA VAL A 79 6.15 -0.17 -0.30
C VAL A 79 5.56 1.20 -0.02
N ILE A 80 4.83 1.75 -0.98
CA ILE A 80 4.05 2.97 -0.83
C ILE A 80 2.59 2.55 -0.61
N THR A 81 1.91 3.20 0.33
CA THR A 81 0.48 3.00 0.57
C THR A 81 -0.24 4.32 0.79
N ASP A 82 -1.49 4.39 0.33
CA ASP A 82 -2.42 5.49 0.58
C ASP A 82 -3.32 5.24 1.80
N ILE A 83 -3.03 4.17 2.57
CA ILE A 83 -3.84 3.76 3.73
C ILE A 83 -3.06 4.02 5.02
N PRO A 84 -3.48 4.99 5.85
CA PRO A 84 -2.75 5.37 7.05
C PRO A 84 -2.64 4.23 8.07
N GLU A 85 -3.68 3.39 8.16
CA GLU A 85 -3.71 2.19 8.99
C GLU A 85 -2.63 1.16 8.67
N VAL A 86 -2.20 1.06 7.41
CA VAL A 86 -1.17 0.10 7.00
C VAL A 86 0.20 0.57 7.49
N VAL A 87 0.43 1.86 7.46
CA VAL A 87 1.69 2.52 7.82
C VAL A 87 1.98 2.43 9.32
N ALA A 88 0.92 2.42 10.14
CA ALA A 88 1.03 2.26 11.59
C ALA A 88 1.37 0.81 12.03
N ASN A 89 1.42 -0.15 11.10
CA ASN A 89 1.65 -1.56 11.43
C ASN A 89 3.15 -1.90 11.48
N GLU A 90 3.69 -2.07 12.69
CA GLU A 90 5.09 -2.43 12.92
C GLU A 90 5.44 -3.88 12.53
N ALA A 91 4.45 -4.74 12.28
CA ALA A 91 4.70 -6.14 11.87
C ALA A 91 5.19 -6.26 10.41
N VAL A 92 5.08 -5.20 9.61
CA VAL A 92 5.56 -5.17 8.24
C VAL A 92 7.06 -4.89 8.22
N THR A 93 7.84 -5.83 7.67
CA THR A 93 9.31 -5.77 7.68
C THR A 93 9.91 -4.96 6.53
N VAL A 94 9.15 -4.74 5.46
CA VAL A 94 9.57 -3.91 4.32
C VAL A 94 9.30 -2.45 4.65
N PRO A 95 10.21 -1.51 4.31
CA PRO A 95 9.97 -0.09 4.54
C PRO A 95 8.65 0.39 3.94
N LEU A 96 7.85 1.09 4.72
CA LEU A 96 6.54 1.64 4.32
C LEU A 96 6.61 3.16 4.20
N LEU A 97 6.15 3.68 3.07
CA LEU A 97 5.94 5.10 2.80
C LEU A 97 4.45 5.38 2.69
N PHE A 98 4.02 6.51 3.23
CA PHE A 98 2.67 7.00 3.04
C PHE A 98 2.61 7.94 1.83
N LEU A 99 1.62 7.74 0.96
CA LEU A 99 1.28 8.66 -0.13
C LEU A 99 0.14 9.57 0.32
N GLU A 100 0.41 10.87 0.45
CA GLU A 100 -0.62 11.89 0.64
C GLU A 100 -0.90 12.57 -0.71
N THR A 101 -2.05 12.32 -1.31
CA THR A 101 -2.47 12.95 -2.58
C THR A 101 -3.16 14.30 -2.39
N ASN A 102 -3.53 14.65 -1.17
CA ASN A 102 -4.07 15.96 -0.83
C ASN A 102 -3.04 16.73 0.03
N PRO A 103 -2.23 17.62 -0.54
CA PRO A 103 -1.19 18.34 0.21
C PRO A 103 -1.74 19.27 1.30
N ASN A 104 -3.06 19.54 1.31
CA ASN A 104 -3.75 20.32 2.35
C ASN A 104 -4.44 19.41 3.40
N SER A 105 -4.35 18.10 3.26
CA SER A 105 -4.86 17.13 4.21
C SER A 105 -3.84 16.97 5.33
N GLU A 106 -4.27 17.25 6.56
CA GLU A 106 -3.56 16.80 7.76
C GLU A 106 -3.88 15.31 7.96
N THR A 107 -3.36 14.42 7.12
CA THR A 107 -3.45 12.97 7.35
C THR A 107 -2.86 12.55 8.68
N GLY A 108 -2.16 13.46 9.37
CA GLY A 108 -1.75 13.29 10.76
C GLY A 108 -0.70 12.21 10.94
N ILE A 109 -0.12 11.68 9.86
CA ILE A 109 0.96 10.70 9.90
C ILE A 109 2.23 11.40 10.35
N PRO A 110 2.71 11.17 11.59
CA PRO A 110 3.94 11.78 12.06
C PRO A 110 5.12 11.17 11.29
N GLY A 111 5.93 12.01 10.67
CA GLY A 111 7.00 11.54 9.81
C GLY A 111 7.78 12.64 9.12
N VAL A 112 8.69 12.22 8.26
CA VAL A 112 9.53 13.09 7.44
C VAL A 112 9.00 13.08 6.01
N CYS A 113 8.69 14.24 5.46
CA CYS A 113 8.41 14.37 4.03
C CYS A 113 9.69 14.12 3.23
N LEU A 114 9.68 13.06 2.42
CA LEU A 114 10.83 12.68 1.60
C LEU A 114 10.82 13.37 0.25
N LEU A 115 9.63 13.57 -0.31
CA LEU A 115 9.42 14.07 -1.66
C LEU A 115 8.04 14.73 -1.76
N THR A 116 7.97 15.86 -2.46
CA THR A 116 6.74 16.55 -2.79
C THR A 116 6.70 16.76 -4.31
N THR A 117 5.61 16.36 -4.95
CA THR A 117 5.28 16.69 -6.34
C THR A 117 4.07 17.61 -6.39
N ASP A 118 3.65 17.99 -7.60
CA ASP A 118 2.41 18.73 -7.80
C ASP A 118 1.16 17.93 -7.43
N SER A 119 1.25 16.59 -7.39
CA SER A 119 0.13 15.66 -7.19
C SER A 119 0.15 14.91 -5.86
N CYS A 120 1.29 14.79 -5.20
CA CYS A 120 1.40 14.02 -3.96
C CYS A 120 2.62 14.37 -3.09
N GLN A 121 2.58 13.92 -1.84
CA GLN A 121 3.73 13.87 -0.94
C GLN A 121 4.01 12.42 -0.53
N LEU A 122 5.29 12.06 -0.42
CA LEU A 122 5.74 10.79 0.16
C LEU A 122 6.29 11.05 1.55
N ILE A 123 5.64 10.46 2.56
CA ILE A 123 5.98 10.63 3.96
C ILE A 123 6.59 9.33 4.48
N LEU A 124 7.79 9.43 5.06
CA LEU A 124 8.41 8.36 5.83
C LEU A 124 7.93 8.44 7.28
N PRO A 125 7.28 7.41 7.83
CA PRO A 125 6.77 7.44 9.19
C PRO A 125 7.87 7.62 10.22
N GLN A 126 7.54 8.24 11.35
CA GLN A 126 8.50 8.54 12.42
C GLN A 126 9.23 7.28 12.92
N SER A 127 8.54 6.13 12.98
CA SER A 127 9.09 4.83 13.37
C SER A 127 10.19 4.30 12.43
N GLN A 128 10.28 4.83 11.21
CA GLN A 128 11.21 4.35 10.16
C GLN A 128 12.27 5.38 9.77
N THR A 129 12.38 6.49 10.51
CA THR A 129 13.32 7.59 10.22
C THR A 129 14.79 7.19 10.11
N SER A 130 15.21 6.08 10.73
CA SER A 130 16.55 5.52 10.57
C SER A 130 16.90 5.13 9.13
N GLN A 131 15.89 4.94 8.26
CA GLN A 131 16.05 4.56 6.85
C GLN A 131 15.99 5.76 5.89
N GLU A 132 15.80 6.98 6.40
CA GLU A 132 15.58 8.18 5.60
C GLU A 132 16.60 8.35 4.47
N GLN A 133 17.90 8.31 4.79
CA GLN A 133 18.94 8.54 3.80
C GLN A 133 18.94 7.48 2.70
N THR A 134 18.73 6.20 3.08
CA THR A 134 18.66 5.09 2.13
C THR A 134 17.50 5.28 1.16
N ILE A 135 16.33 5.66 1.66
CA ILE A 135 15.13 5.85 0.83
C ILE A 135 15.28 7.11 -0.04
N ARG A 136 15.83 8.22 0.47
CA ARG A 136 16.13 9.41 -0.34
C ARG A 136 17.07 9.09 -1.51
N ASN A 137 18.10 8.28 -1.27
CA ASN A 137 19.01 7.84 -2.33
C ASN A 137 18.32 6.98 -3.38
N LEU A 138 17.33 6.16 -3.00
CA LEU A 138 16.54 5.40 -3.96
C LEU A 138 15.59 6.30 -4.75
N LEU A 139 14.86 7.20 -4.07
CA LEU A 139 13.91 8.12 -4.71
C LEU A 139 14.59 9.03 -5.75
N SER A 140 15.84 9.45 -5.52
CA SER A 140 16.58 10.27 -6.50
C SER A 140 16.83 9.55 -7.83
N THR A 141 16.82 8.21 -7.85
CA THR A 141 16.94 7.39 -9.07
C THR A 141 15.61 7.18 -9.79
N LEU A 142 14.48 7.60 -9.18
CA LEU A 142 13.12 7.34 -9.62
C LEU A 142 12.40 8.59 -10.14
N SER A 143 13.15 9.62 -10.55
CA SER A 143 12.63 10.95 -10.88
C SER A 143 11.61 11.00 -12.03
N ALA A 144 11.51 9.95 -12.85
CA ALA A 144 10.56 9.85 -13.95
C ALA A 144 9.23 9.18 -13.57
N LEU A 145 9.08 8.67 -12.33
CA LEU A 145 7.86 8.01 -11.89
C LEU A 145 6.85 9.00 -11.34
N ASP A 146 5.61 8.87 -11.79
CA ASP A 146 4.45 9.34 -11.06
C ASP A 146 4.07 8.28 -10.02
N PHE A 147 4.18 8.62 -8.73
CA PHE A 147 3.89 7.70 -7.63
C PHE A 147 2.39 7.57 -7.33
N ALA A 148 1.56 8.49 -7.82
CA ALA A 148 0.12 8.45 -7.62
C ALA A 148 -0.59 7.56 -8.66
N GLU A 149 -0.16 7.62 -9.92
CA GLU A 149 -0.76 6.86 -11.04
C GLU A 149 -0.89 5.34 -10.80
N PRO A 150 0.07 4.63 -10.15
CA PRO A 150 -0.08 3.23 -9.81
C PRO A 150 -1.31 2.92 -8.94
N PHE A 151 -1.73 3.87 -8.08
CA PHE A 151 -2.93 3.72 -7.27
C PHE A 151 -4.21 3.82 -8.10
N ASP A 152 -4.21 4.63 -9.16
CA ASP A 152 -5.34 4.68 -10.09
C ASP A 152 -5.48 3.35 -10.84
N ARG A 153 -4.36 2.77 -11.29
CA ARG A 153 -4.34 1.41 -11.87
C ARG A 153 -4.89 0.36 -10.91
N LEU A 154 -4.51 0.42 -9.63
CA LEU A 154 -5.00 -0.49 -8.60
C LEU A 154 -6.51 -0.35 -8.39
N ARG A 155 -7.03 0.88 -8.28
CA ARG A 155 -8.46 1.14 -8.10
C ARG A 155 -9.27 0.67 -9.31
N GLU A 156 -8.78 0.89 -10.52
CA GLU A 156 -9.39 0.36 -11.74
C GLU A 156 -9.38 -1.17 -11.78
N ALA A 157 -8.26 -1.81 -11.41
CA ALA A 157 -8.19 -3.27 -11.33
C ALA A 157 -9.15 -3.85 -10.28
N ILE A 158 -9.30 -3.22 -9.12
CA ILE A 158 -10.31 -3.58 -8.11
C ILE A 158 -11.71 -3.46 -8.70
N ARG A 159 -12.03 -2.37 -9.41
CA ARG A 159 -13.33 -2.16 -10.06
C ARG A 159 -13.62 -3.26 -11.10
N GLU A 160 -12.67 -3.55 -11.98
CA GLU A 160 -12.83 -4.58 -13.01
C GLU A 160 -12.94 -5.99 -12.43
N SER A 161 -12.22 -6.31 -11.36
CA SER A 161 -12.33 -7.61 -10.69
C SER A 161 -13.75 -7.91 -10.19
N ARG A 162 -14.54 -6.89 -9.85
CA ARG A 162 -15.97 -7.02 -9.51
C ARG A 162 -16.81 -7.33 -10.72
N ARG A 163 -16.56 -6.60 -11.82
CA ARG A 163 -17.34 -6.70 -13.06
C ARG A 163 -17.15 -8.08 -13.69
N LEU A 164 -15.93 -8.60 -13.62
CA LEU A 164 -15.57 -9.95 -14.04
C LEU A 164 -15.98 -11.03 -13.02
N GLY A 165 -16.68 -10.65 -11.93
CA GLY A 165 -17.26 -11.50 -10.90
C GLY A 165 -18.37 -12.43 -11.42
N VAL A 166 -17.98 -13.32 -12.33
CA VAL A 166 -18.46 -14.69 -12.39
C VAL A 166 -18.42 -15.25 -10.97
N THR A 167 -19.58 -15.71 -10.53
CA THR A 167 -19.77 -16.60 -9.40
C THR A 167 -18.70 -17.71 -9.36
N ALA A 168 -17.80 -17.66 -8.40
CA ALA A 168 -17.10 -18.83 -7.87
C ALA A 168 -17.34 -18.78 -6.35
N ARG A 169 -18.06 -19.69 -5.67
CA ARG A 169 -18.20 -21.14 -5.86
C ARG A 169 -16.94 -21.77 -6.45
N ALA A 170 -15.95 -21.93 -5.59
CA ALA A 170 -15.00 -23.01 -5.72
C ALA A 170 -15.28 -24.00 -4.57
N ALA A 171 -15.64 -25.21 -5.00
CA ALA A 171 -15.75 -26.53 -4.35
C ALA A 171 -15.76 -26.62 -2.81
#